data_AF-A0A1M4ZB63-F1
#
_entry.id   AF-A0A1M4ZB63-F1
#
_cell.length_a   1.000
_cell.length_b   1.000
_cell.length_c   1.000
_cell.angle_alpha   90.00
_cell.angle_beta   90.00
_cell.angle_gamma   90.00
#
_symmetry.space_group_name_H-M   'P 1'
#
loop_
_entity.id
_entity.type
_entity.pdbx_description
1 polymer ?
#
loop_
_entity_poly.entity_id
_entity_poly.type
_entity_poly.pdbx_seq_one_letter_code
_entity_poly.pdbx_strand_id
1 'polypeptide(L)'
;MYIRHLFLVFFLLISIAVFANMGQPYREGSSHSLLFFGKELEVSAESIKIKVISDDTIQESAYYATQYEISYEVSSGQARLLPLLFIAIGLEDKPLIKINGKIVNAADVKAAMKKGDPKFYPFLKPHDGDDVGVFYEKGKEEIVNVNSLVYFEADLKKGKNTITVAYKAVMGYNTYGFYRSLDIDYALFPSKYWASFGPIKIDLELPEELRLESASVGEARKNKNIYSWTLNKLPEQDLKIVIIPVFSLLSKVLLAISPLGLATIGFSGLFYLHFLALKKRKQAMKTGFNWVLTLGIVFVPVLFYVFFLLAYDLIDWSLAKHSLGRHGYVFLVVLSLPLFWVVYWVLMLWLNSRILTSAEQGK
;
A
#
# COMPACT_ATOMS: atom_id res chain seq x y z
N MET A 1 14.57 36.11 -32.60
CA MET A 1 14.63 34.70 -33.04
C MET A 1 15.14 33.74 -31.96
N TYR A 2 16.08 34.14 -31.10
CA TYR A 2 16.69 33.26 -30.07
C TYR A 2 15.78 32.82 -28.90
N ILE A 3 14.81 33.64 -28.48
CA ILE A 3 13.91 33.32 -27.34
C ILE A 3 13.05 32.07 -27.62
N ARG A 4 12.59 31.90 -28.87
CA ARG A 4 11.74 30.78 -29.27
C ARG A 4 12.48 29.44 -29.22
N HIS A 5 13.78 29.44 -29.52
CA HIS A 5 14.63 28.25 -29.42
C HIS A 5 15.02 27.95 -27.96
N LEU A 6 15.16 28.99 -27.12
CA LEU A 6 15.42 28.82 -25.69
C LEU A 6 14.25 28.15 -24.96
N PHE A 7 13.01 28.55 -25.27
CA PHE A 7 11.81 27.89 -24.75
C PHE A 7 11.72 26.44 -25.23
N LEU A 8 12.05 26.16 -26.50
CA LEU A 8 12.03 24.80 -27.03
C LEU A 8 13.05 23.88 -26.32
N VAL A 9 14.26 24.38 -26.08
CA VAL A 9 15.30 23.67 -25.31
C VAL A 9 14.87 23.49 -23.85
N PHE A 10 14.26 24.50 -23.23
CA PHE A 10 13.70 24.39 -21.87
C PHE A 10 12.59 23.32 -21.78
N PHE A 11 11.67 23.28 -22.74
CA PHE A 11 10.63 22.23 -22.82
C PHE A 11 11.21 20.84 -23.11
N LEU A 12 12.24 20.74 -23.95
CA LEU A 12 12.96 19.48 -24.20
C LEU A 12 13.69 18.99 -22.94
N LEU A 13 14.32 19.88 -22.16
CA LEU A 13 14.95 19.52 -20.89
C LEU A 13 13.93 19.09 -19.82
N ILE A 14 12.74 19.72 -19.79
CA ILE A 14 11.63 19.28 -18.94
C ILE A 14 11.19 17.86 -19.30
N SER A 15 11.12 17.51 -20.59
CA SER A 15 10.70 16.17 -21.00
C SER A 15 11.67 15.06 -20.55
N ILE A 16 12.95 15.38 -20.33
CA ILE A 16 13.96 14.43 -19.81
C ILE A 16 13.86 14.30 -18.28
N ALA A 17 13.35 15.32 -17.58
CA ALA A 17 13.15 15.32 -16.14
C ALA A 17 11.77 14.77 -15.70
N VAL A 18 10.83 14.60 -16.63
CA VAL A 18 9.49 14.08 -16.35
C VAL A 18 9.47 12.58 -16.66
N PHE A 19 9.85 11.77 -15.67
CA PHE A 19 9.50 10.35 -15.68
C PHE A 19 8.00 10.23 -15.40
N ALA A 20 7.22 10.01 -16.46
CA ALA A 20 5.82 9.63 -16.36
C ALA A 20 5.73 8.17 -15.89
N ASN A 21 5.47 7.94 -14.61
CA ASN A 21 5.08 6.62 -14.13
C ASN A 21 3.55 6.50 -14.22
N MET A 22 3.04 5.99 -15.34
CA MET A 22 1.64 5.54 -15.52
C MET A 22 1.46 4.07 -15.12
N GLY A 23 2.43 3.47 -14.42
CA GLY A 23 2.33 2.10 -13.93
C GLY A 23 1.29 1.96 -12.84
N GLN A 24 0.79 0.73 -12.66
CA GLN A 24 -0.09 0.36 -11.55
C GLN A 24 0.49 0.90 -10.22
N PRO A 25 -0.27 1.72 -9.47
CA PRO A 25 0.26 2.42 -8.28
C PRO A 25 0.58 1.46 -7.12
N TYR A 26 0.16 0.20 -7.28
CA TYR A 26 0.36 -0.88 -6.35
C TYR A 26 0.83 -2.11 -7.12
N ARG A 27 1.66 -2.93 -6.49
CA ARG A 27 1.91 -4.31 -6.88
C ARG A 27 1.07 -5.18 -5.96
N GLU A 28 0.28 -6.05 -6.56
CA GLU A 28 -0.53 -7.01 -5.82
C GLU A 28 0.36 -8.07 -5.19
N GLY A 29 0.03 -8.48 -3.96
CA GLY A 29 0.68 -9.59 -3.27
C GLY A 29 0.07 -10.94 -3.66
N SER A 30 0.52 -12.00 -2.98
CA SER A 30 -0.12 -13.31 -3.08
C SER A 30 -1.51 -13.26 -2.45
N SER A 31 -2.44 -14.05 -2.99
CA SER A 31 -3.80 -14.24 -2.44
C SER A 31 -4.07 -15.73 -2.26
N HIS A 32 -4.70 -16.10 -1.15
CA HIS A 32 -4.86 -17.50 -0.79
C HIS A 32 -6.08 -17.77 0.06
N SER A 33 -6.65 -18.97 -0.12
CA SER A 33 -7.83 -19.42 0.61
C SER A 33 -7.91 -20.95 0.67
N LEU A 34 -8.42 -21.51 1.78
CA LEU A 34 -8.69 -22.94 1.90
C LEU A 34 -10.18 -23.24 1.74
N LEU A 35 -10.53 -24.02 0.72
CA LEU A 35 -11.88 -24.47 0.46
C LEU A 35 -12.14 -25.85 1.08
N PHE A 36 -13.20 -25.91 1.89
CA PHE A 36 -13.71 -27.14 2.49
C PHE A 36 -14.93 -27.61 1.70
N PHE A 37 -14.86 -28.83 1.14
CA PHE A 37 -15.99 -29.44 0.46
C PHE A 37 -16.63 -30.49 1.35
N GLY A 38 -17.64 -30.08 2.13
CA GLY A 38 -18.44 -31.02 2.93
C GLY A 38 -19.34 -30.31 3.93
N LYS A 39 -20.66 -30.39 3.73
CA LYS A 39 -21.68 -29.73 4.58
C LYS A 39 -21.76 -30.27 6.02
N GLU A 40 -20.98 -31.29 6.36
CA GLU A 40 -21.02 -31.99 7.66
C GLU A 40 -19.74 -31.81 8.48
N LEU A 41 -18.88 -30.84 8.14
CA LEU A 41 -17.65 -30.57 8.89
C LEU A 41 -17.83 -29.34 9.76
N GLU A 42 -17.59 -29.54 11.05
CA GLU A 42 -17.61 -28.49 12.04
C GLU A 42 -16.18 -27.98 12.23
N VAL A 43 -15.91 -26.74 11.84
CA VAL A 43 -14.61 -26.10 12.11
C VAL A 43 -14.72 -25.34 13.42
N SER A 44 -14.10 -25.88 14.46
CA SER A 44 -14.26 -25.39 15.84
C SER A 44 -13.32 -24.24 16.20
N ALA A 45 -12.23 -24.03 15.45
CA ALA A 45 -11.33 -22.91 15.59
C ALA A 45 -10.40 -22.80 14.37
N GLU A 46 -9.95 -21.57 14.10
CA GLU A 46 -8.88 -21.29 13.14
C GLU A 46 -7.79 -20.45 13.84
N SER A 47 -6.54 -20.76 13.56
CA SER A 47 -5.39 -19.98 14.01
C SER A 47 -4.52 -19.63 12.82
N ILE A 48 -4.40 -18.35 12.53
CA ILE A 48 -3.58 -17.80 11.45
C ILE A 48 -2.38 -17.13 12.10
N LYS A 49 -1.19 -17.71 11.95
CA LYS A 49 0.06 -17.06 12.35
C LYS A 49 0.74 -16.52 11.11
N ILE A 50 1.10 -15.25 11.16
CA ILE A 50 1.73 -14.53 10.07
C ILE A 50 3.02 -13.94 10.61
N LYS A 51 4.15 -14.34 10.04
CA LYS A 51 5.45 -13.78 10.39
C LYS A 51 6.03 -13.05 9.19
N VAL A 52 6.29 -11.76 9.36
CA VAL A 52 6.99 -10.97 8.35
C VAL A 52 8.48 -11.20 8.51
N ILE A 53 9.14 -11.64 7.44
CA ILE A 53 10.58 -11.92 7.40
C ILE A 53 11.24 -11.07 6.32
N SER A 54 12.50 -10.69 6.54
CA SER A 54 13.30 -10.09 5.47
C SER A 54 13.63 -11.16 4.43
N ASP A 55 13.44 -10.85 3.14
CA ASP A 55 13.79 -11.76 2.05
C ASP A 55 14.70 -11.04 1.05
N ASP A 56 15.98 -11.43 1.08
CA ASP A 56 17.02 -10.89 0.19
C ASP A 56 17.02 -11.55 -1.20
N THR A 57 16.19 -12.58 -1.43
CA THR A 57 16.17 -13.37 -2.68
C THR A 57 15.16 -12.85 -3.71
N ILE A 58 14.21 -12.01 -3.30
CA ILE A 58 13.19 -11.43 -4.19
C ILE A 58 13.82 -10.30 -5.02
N GLN A 59 14.16 -10.60 -6.28
CA GLN A 59 14.85 -9.69 -7.20
C GLN A 59 14.06 -8.40 -7.54
N GLU A 60 12.74 -8.35 -7.26
CA GLU A 60 11.91 -7.16 -7.40
C GLU A 60 11.58 -6.50 -6.05
N SER A 61 12.54 -5.81 -5.44
CA SER A 61 12.32 -4.69 -4.50
C SER A 61 11.46 -4.88 -3.24
N ALA A 62 10.90 -6.06 -2.97
CA ALA A 62 10.18 -6.36 -1.73
C ALA A 62 11.15 -7.03 -0.76
N TYR A 63 11.78 -6.23 0.10
CA TYR A 63 12.67 -6.69 1.16
C TYR A 63 12.01 -7.62 2.18
N TYR A 64 10.70 -7.89 2.06
CA TYR A 64 9.93 -8.64 3.03
C TYR A 64 8.99 -9.64 2.36
N ALA A 65 8.93 -10.84 2.94
CA ALA A 65 7.97 -11.88 2.64
C ALA A 65 7.19 -12.24 3.91
N THR A 66 6.10 -12.98 3.73
CA THR A 66 5.28 -13.49 4.83
C THR A 66 5.39 -14.99 4.92
N GLN A 67 5.62 -15.50 6.13
CA GLN A 67 5.50 -16.90 6.46
C GLN A 67 4.17 -17.12 7.16
N TYR A 68 3.33 -17.95 6.56
CA TYR A 68 2.06 -18.36 7.12
C TYR A 68 2.16 -19.73 7.77
N GLU A 69 1.52 -19.87 8.92
CA GLU A 69 1.14 -21.15 9.51
C GLU A 69 -0.32 -21.06 9.93
N ILE A 70 -1.19 -21.69 9.16
CA ILE A 70 -2.64 -21.72 9.42
C ILE A 70 -3.00 -23.08 9.96
N SER A 71 -3.72 -23.13 11.07
CA SER A 71 -4.21 -24.36 11.67
C SER A 71 -5.72 -24.32 11.86
N TYR A 72 -6.40 -25.34 11.35
CA TYR A 72 -7.83 -25.55 11.48
C TYR A 72 -8.08 -26.70 12.44
N GLU A 73 -8.90 -26.47 13.45
CA GLU A 73 -9.46 -27.53 14.29
C GLU A 73 -10.80 -27.98 13.70
N VAL A 74 -10.88 -29.25 13.32
CA VAL A 74 -12.05 -29.80 12.64
C VAL A 74 -12.56 -31.02 13.39
N SER A 75 -13.87 -31.06 13.65
CA SER A 75 -14.54 -32.21 14.25
C SER A 75 -15.17 -33.07 13.17
N SER A 76 -14.98 -34.39 13.25
CA SER A 76 -15.63 -35.36 12.37
C SER A 76 -16.37 -36.44 13.16
N GLY A 77 -17.63 -36.69 12.79
CA GLY A 77 -18.46 -37.72 13.43
C GLY A 77 -17.98 -39.15 13.14
N GLN A 78 -17.20 -39.36 12.08
CA GLN A 78 -16.68 -40.65 11.64
C GLN A 78 -15.31 -40.51 11.01
N ALA A 79 -14.56 -41.61 10.91
CA ALA A 79 -13.32 -41.62 10.16
C ALA A 79 -13.62 -41.57 8.66
N ARG A 80 -13.01 -40.65 7.92
CA ARG A 80 -13.22 -40.48 6.48
C ARG A 80 -12.06 -39.75 5.81
N LEU A 81 -11.87 -40.02 4.53
CA LEU A 81 -11.06 -39.18 3.64
C LEU A 81 -11.89 -37.99 3.17
N LEU A 82 -11.36 -36.78 3.35
CA LEU A 82 -12.01 -35.53 2.95
C LEU A 82 -11.19 -34.84 1.84
N PRO A 83 -11.76 -34.61 0.65
CA PRO A 83 -11.13 -33.78 -0.37
C PRO A 83 -11.09 -32.30 0.05
N LEU A 84 -9.91 -31.68 -0.06
CA LEU A 84 -9.67 -30.27 0.21
C LEU A 84 -8.93 -29.60 -0.93
N LEU A 85 -9.22 -28.32 -1.17
CA LEU A 85 -8.54 -27.51 -2.18
C LEU A 85 -8.04 -26.23 -1.53
N PHE A 86 -6.74 -25.99 -1.64
CA PHE A 86 -6.12 -24.73 -1.26
C PHE A 86 -5.82 -23.93 -2.53
N ILE A 87 -6.35 -22.71 -2.61
CA ILE A 87 -6.06 -21.74 -3.66
C ILE A 87 -4.82 -20.94 -3.21
N ALA A 88 -3.78 -20.97 -4.03
CA ALA A 88 -2.43 -20.49 -3.76
C ALA A 88 -1.95 -19.55 -4.87
N ILE A 89 -2.64 -18.42 -5.08
CA ILE A 89 -2.32 -17.48 -6.16
C ILE A 89 -1.02 -16.74 -5.81
N GLY A 90 -0.02 -16.86 -6.69
CA GLY A 90 1.24 -16.13 -6.57
C GLY A 90 2.15 -16.62 -5.43
N LEU A 91 2.09 -17.91 -5.05
CA LEU A 91 3.08 -18.52 -4.16
C LEU A 91 4.30 -19.00 -4.95
N GLU A 92 5.50 -18.77 -4.41
CA GLU A 92 6.76 -19.26 -5.00
C GLU A 92 6.92 -20.77 -4.82
N ASP A 93 6.60 -21.26 -3.63
CA ASP A 93 6.71 -22.66 -3.24
C ASP A 93 5.34 -23.30 -3.01
N LYS A 94 5.27 -24.63 -3.21
CA LYS A 94 4.09 -25.40 -2.80
C LYS A 94 3.93 -25.36 -1.27
N PRO A 95 2.71 -25.19 -0.75
CA PRO A 95 2.47 -25.18 0.69
C PRO A 95 2.77 -26.56 1.30
N LEU A 96 3.30 -26.55 2.52
CA LEU A 96 3.45 -27.73 3.35
C LEU A 96 2.13 -28.02 4.08
N ILE A 97 1.53 -29.17 3.77
CA ILE A 97 0.26 -29.60 4.38
C ILE A 97 0.53 -30.68 5.41
N LYS A 98 -0.04 -30.52 6.61
CA LYS A 98 0.00 -31.52 7.68
C LYS A 98 -1.40 -31.84 8.17
N ILE A 99 -1.66 -33.12 8.41
CA ILE A 99 -2.95 -33.62 8.88
C ILE A 99 -2.67 -34.47 10.11
N ASN A 100 -3.17 -34.03 11.25
CA ASN A 100 -2.85 -34.61 12.56
C ASN A 100 -1.33 -34.76 12.79
N GLY A 101 -0.55 -33.77 12.32
CA GLY A 101 0.91 -33.73 12.40
C GLY A 101 1.67 -34.50 11.32
N LYS A 102 1.00 -35.31 10.49
CA LYS A 102 1.63 -36.05 9.38
C LYS A 102 1.62 -35.23 8.10
N ILE A 103 2.76 -35.16 7.41
CA ILE A 103 2.87 -34.47 6.13
C ILE A 103 2.07 -35.23 5.06
N VAL A 104 1.31 -34.51 4.25
CA VAL A 104 0.53 -35.05 3.13
C VAL A 104 0.97 -34.38 1.84
N ASN A 105 1.16 -35.20 0.80
CA ASN A 105 1.52 -34.70 -0.52
C ASN A 105 0.28 -34.23 -1.26
N ALA A 106 0.35 -33.05 -1.85
CA ALA A 106 -0.68 -32.54 -2.74
C ALA A 106 -0.70 -33.31 -4.06
N ALA A 107 -1.89 -33.50 -4.63
CA ALA A 107 -2.06 -34.09 -5.95
C ALA A 107 -1.69 -33.10 -7.06
N ASP A 108 -1.27 -33.63 -8.20
CA ASP A 108 -1.09 -32.85 -9.43
C ASP A 108 -2.44 -32.70 -10.17
N VAL A 109 -3.17 -31.64 -9.83
CA VAL A 109 -4.50 -31.34 -10.38
C VAL A 109 -4.44 -31.20 -11.90
N LYS A 110 -3.40 -30.54 -12.43
CA LYS A 110 -3.21 -30.32 -13.87
C LYS A 110 -3.04 -31.65 -14.61
N ALA A 111 -2.21 -32.54 -14.09
CA ALA A 111 -2.03 -33.88 -14.67
C ALA A 111 -3.32 -34.71 -14.59
N ALA A 112 -4.07 -34.62 -13.50
CA ALA A 112 -5.35 -35.33 -13.33
C ALA A 112 -6.41 -34.84 -14.33
N MET A 113 -6.55 -33.52 -14.51
CA MET A 113 -7.50 -32.94 -15.47
C MET A 113 -7.20 -33.31 -16.92
N LYS A 114 -5.91 -33.33 -17.32
CA LYS A 114 -5.50 -33.77 -18.66
C LYS A 114 -5.87 -35.22 -18.99
N LYS A 115 -5.95 -36.09 -17.97
CA LYS A 115 -6.36 -37.49 -18.13
C LYS A 115 -7.87 -37.66 -18.33
N GLY A 116 -8.65 -36.57 -18.23
CA GLY A 116 -10.05 -36.56 -18.63
C GLY A 116 -10.97 -37.34 -17.69
N ASP A 117 -10.68 -37.36 -16.38
CA ASP A 117 -11.61 -37.92 -15.38
C ASP A 117 -12.35 -36.79 -14.63
N PRO A 118 -13.39 -36.19 -15.22
CA PRO A 118 -14.11 -35.04 -14.65
C PRO A 118 -14.85 -35.37 -13.34
N LYS A 119 -14.90 -36.64 -12.90
CA LYS A 119 -15.50 -37.03 -11.63
C LYS A 119 -14.60 -36.76 -10.43
N PHE A 120 -13.29 -36.56 -10.63
CA PHE A 120 -12.33 -36.40 -9.53
C PHE A 120 -12.55 -35.11 -8.72
N TYR A 121 -13.02 -34.03 -9.38
CA TYR A 121 -13.17 -32.71 -8.76
C TYR A 121 -14.47 -32.03 -9.21
N PRO A 122 -15.63 -32.36 -8.59
CA PRO A 122 -16.94 -31.83 -9.00
C PRO A 122 -17.09 -30.31 -8.85
N PHE A 123 -16.15 -29.67 -8.13
CA PHE A 123 -16.07 -28.22 -7.92
C PHE A 123 -15.14 -27.51 -8.90
N LEU A 124 -14.49 -28.22 -9.83
CA LEU A 124 -13.64 -27.64 -10.87
C LEU A 124 -14.29 -27.80 -12.24
N LYS A 125 -14.28 -26.75 -13.06
CA LYS A 125 -14.54 -26.86 -14.50
C LYS A 125 -13.39 -26.30 -15.31
N PRO A 126 -12.98 -26.97 -16.39
CA PRO A 126 -12.02 -26.40 -17.33
C PRO A 126 -12.52 -25.06 -17.90
N HIS A 127 -11.61 -24.09 -17.99
CA HIS A 127 -11.79 -22.84 -18.74
C HIS A 127 -10.74 -22.78 -19.87
N ASP A 128 -10.57 -21.63 -20.50
CA ASP A 128 -9.58 -21.44 -21.57
C ASP A 128 -8.14 -21.66 -21.07
N GLY A 129 -7.38 -22.45 -21.82
CA GLY A 129 -5.96 -22.70 -21.53
C GLY A 129 -5.73 -23.53 -20.26
N ASP A 130 -4.91 -22.99 -19.35
CA ASP A 130 -4.59 -23.61 -18.05
C ASP A 130 -5.52 -23.10 -16.93
N ASP A 131 -6.54 -22.31 -17.25
CA ASP A 131 -7.45 -21.75 -16.26
C ASP A 131 -8.62 -22.69 -15.96
N VAL A 132 -9.11 -22.62 -14.72
CA VAL A 132 -10.20 -23.45 -14.22
C VAL A 132 -11.14 -22.62 -13.36
N GLY A 133 -12.43 -22.85 -13.54
CA GLY A 133 -13.48 -22.31 -12.69
C GLY A 133 -13.62 -23.11 -11.40
N VAL A 134 -13.43 -22.46 -10.26
CA VAL A 134 -13.66 -23.04 -8.94
C VAL A 134 -15.05 -22.65 -8.45
N PHE A 135 -15.92 -23.65 -8.28
CA PHE A 135 -17.29 -23.51 -7.82
C PHE A 135 -17.38 -23.79 -6.32
N TYR A 136 -17.53 -22.73 -5.54
CA TYR A 136 -17.70 -22.82 -4.09
C TYR A 136 -19.16 -22.58 -3.66
N GLU A 137 -19.99 -21.95 -4.50
CA GLU A 137 -21.43 -21.76 -4.29
C GLU A 137 -22.20 -21.92 -5.60
N LYS A 138 -23.51 -22.21 -5.51
CA LYS A 138 -24.38 -22.29 -6.68
C LYS A 138 -24.40 -20.94 -7.41
N GLY A 139 -23.75 -20.91 -8.57
CA GLY A 139 -23.71 -19.73 -9.45
C GLY A 139 -22.59 -18.73 -9.16
N LYS A 140 -21.67 -19.03 -8.22
CA LYS A 140 -20.43 -18.26 -8.05
C LYS A 140 -19.24 -19.11 -8.47
N GLU A 141 -18.43 -18.52 -9.33
CA GLU A 141 -17.25 -19.12 -9.95
C GLU A 141 -16.11 -18.12 -9.80
N GLU A 142 -14.94 -18.62 -9.38
CA GLU A 142 -13.70 -17.88 -9.43
C GLU A 142 -12.77 -18.55 -10.44
N ILE A 143 -12.31 -17.78 -11.42
CA ILE A 143 -11.41 -18.28 -12.46
C ILE A 143 -9.99 -18.14 -11.94
N VAL A 144 -9.32 -19.28 -11.79
CA VAL A 144 -7.94 -19.33 -11.32
C VAL A 144 -7.12 -20.24 -12.20
N ASN A 145 -5.82 -19.98 -12.28
CA ASN A 145 -4.92 -20.87 -12.99
C ASN A 145 -4.79 -22.20 -12.23
N VAL A 146 -4.83 -23.33 -12.94
CA VAL A 146 -4.75 -24.68 -12.34
C VAL A 146 -3.44 -24.90 -11.57
N ASN A 147 -2.36 -24.21 -11.93
CA ASN A 147 -1.09 -24.32 -11.22
C ASN A 147 -1.13 -23.65 -9.83
N SER A 148 -2.09 -22.76 -9.60
CA SER A 148 -2.36 -22.13 -8.30
C SER A 148 -3.23 -23.00 -7.39
N LEU A 149 -3.61 -24.21 -7.82
CA LEU A 149 -4.46 -25.12 -7.05
C LEU A 149 -3.67 -26.23 -6.38
N VAL A 150 -3.92 -26.42 -5.10
CA VAL A 150 -3.31 -27.47 -4.29
C VAL A 150 -4.41 -28.35 -3.71
N TYR A 151 -4.67 -29.48 -4.38
CA TYR A 151 -5.61 -30.49 -3.90
C TYR A 151 -4.92 -31.49 -2.99
N PHE A 152 -5.58 -31.88 -1.89
CA PHE A 152 -5.11 -32.95 -1.01
C PHE A 152 -6.29 -33.63 -0.30
N GLU A 153 -6.05 -34.84 0.20
CA GLU A 153 -7.05 -35.60 0.94
C GLU A 153 -6.68 -35.65 2.42
N ALA A 154 -7.65 -35.31 3.28
CA ALA A 154 -7.51 -35.38 4.72
C ALA A 154 -8.06 -36.68 5.29
N ASP A 155 -7.18 -37.53 5.79
CA ASP A 155 -7.53 -38.72 6.58
C ASP A 155 -7.97 -38.27 7.99
N LEU A 156 -9.27 -37.97 8.11
CA LEU A 156 -9.87 -37.54 9.36
C LEU A 156 -10.18 -38.75 10.23
N LYS A 157 -9.78 -38.67 11.50
CA LYS A 157 -10.21 -39.60 12.54
C LYS A 157 -11.56 -39.16 13.11
N LYS A 158 -12.28 -40.09 13.72
CA LYS A 158 -13.45 -39.75 14.53
C LYS A 158 -13.03 -38.82 15.69
N GLY A 159 -13.74 -37.71 15.88
CA GLY A 159 -13.44 -36.69 16.88
C GLY A 159 -12.65 -35.51 16.30
N LYS A 160 -11.74 -34.95 17.11
CA LYS A 160 -10.96 -33.75 16.76
C LYS A 160 -9.78 -34.10 15.84
N ASN A 161 -9.60 -33.27 14.82
CA ASN A 161 -8.49 -33.33 13.87
C ASN A 161 -7.88 -31.94 13.71
N THR A 162 -6.62 -31.91 13.33
CA THR A 162 -5.91 -30.67 13.00
C THR A 162 -5.41 -30.73 11.56
N ILE A 163 -5.74 -29.71 10.78
CA ILE A 163 -5.21 -29.49 9.44
C ILE A 163 -4.33 -28.25 9.52
N THR A 164 -3.07 -28.36 9.13
CA THR A 164 -2.12 -27.24 9.11
C THR A 164 -1.61 -27.02 7.70
N VAL A 165 -1.65 -25.78 7.24
CA VAL A 165 -1.11 -25.33 5.96
C VAL A 165 -0.05 -24.27 6.25
N ALA A 166 1.17 -24.50 5.79
CA ALA A 166 2.28 -23.58 5.97
C ALA A 166 2.93 -23.22 4.64
N TYR A 167 3.18 -21.93 4.39
CA TYR A 167 3.73 -21.46 3.12
C TYR A 167 4.37 -20.09 3.25
N LYS A 168 5.11 -19.69 2.22
CA LYS A 168 5.63 -18.34 2.03
C LYS A 168 4.81 -17.61 0.98
N ALA A 169 4.53 -16.33 1.22
CA ALA A 169 3.78 -15.47 0.32
C ALA A 169 4.45 -14.11 0.18
N VAL A 170 4.30 -13.52 -1.01
CA VAL A 170 4.80 -12.18 -1.33
C VAL A 170 3.76 -11.15 -0.88
N MET A 171 4.24 -10.06 -0.29
CA MET A 171 3.38 -8.95 0.16
C MET A 171 3.05 -8.01 -1.00
N GLY A 172 1.85 -7.44 -0.99
CA GLY A 172 1.54 -6.30 -1.85
C GLY A 172 2.28 -5.05 -1.38
N TYR A 173 2.48 -4.09 -2.28
CA TYR A 173 3.09 -2.81 -1.91
C TYR A 173 2.77 -1.67 -2.88
N ASN A 174 2.80 -0.44 -2.39
CA ASN A 174 2.74 0.75 -3.26
C ASN A 174 4.06 0.98 -4.01
N THR A 175 3.96 1.37 -5.28
CA THR A 175 5.12 1.66 -6.14
C THR A 175 5.48 3.15 -6.15
N TYR A 176 4.72 3.96 -5.42
CA TYR A 176 4.67 5.41 -5.48
C TYR A 176 4.53 6.08 -4.10
N GLY A 177 5.14 7.25 -3.89
CA GLY A 177 5.04 8.04 -2.68
C GLY A 177 6.36 8.16 -1.92
N PHE A 178 6.30 8.52 -0.65
CA PHE A 178 7.49 8.72 0.20
C PHE A 178 8.13 7.44 0.70
N TYR A 179 7.33 6.45 1.04
CA TYR A 179 7.82 5.20 1.61
C TYR A 179 6.95 4.04 1.15
N ARG A 180 7.50 2.83 1.27
CA ARG A 180 6.80 1.61 0.93
C ARG A 180 5.88 1.19 2.07
N SER A 181 4.59 1.22 1.80
CA SER A 181 3.53 0.56 2.54
C SER A 181 3.35 -0.84 1.98
N LEU A 182 3.38 -1.82 2.87
CA LEU A 182 3.23 -3.23 2.56
C LEU A 182 1.83 -3.67 2.97
N ASP A 183 1.18 -4.45 2.14
CA ASP A 183 -0.12 -5.00 2.42
C ASP A 183 -0.12 -6.53 2.42
N ILE A 184 -0.92 -7.06 3.33
CA ILE A 184 -1.23 -8.47 3.45
C ILE A 184 -2.71 -8.61 3.19
N ASP A 185 -3.05 -9.34 2.14
CA ASP A 185 -4.41 -9.74 1.82
C ASP A 185 -4.56 -11.24 2.10
N TYR A 186 -5.50 -11.59 2.97
CA TYR A 186 -5.88 -12.97 3.26
C TYR A 186 -7.39 -13.10 3.08
N ALA A 187 -7.80 -13.95 2.15
CA ALA A 187 -9.21 -14.22 1.93
C ALA A 187 -9.75 -14.98 3.14
N LEU A 188 -10.53 -14.29 3.96
CA LEU A 188 -11.26 -14.93 5.07
C LEU A 188 -12.43 -15.73 4.49
N PHE A 189 -12.91 -15.35 3.32
CA PHE A 189 -13.76 -16.18 2.48
C PHE A 189 -12.93 -17.32 1.87
N PRO A 190 -13.25 -18.61 2.11
CA PRO A 190 -14.58 -19.22 2.05
C PRO A 190 -15.14 -19.72 3.39
N SER A 191 -14.64 -19.28 4.54
CA SER A 191 -15.13 -19.74 5.87
C SER A 191 -16.64 -19.57 6.11
N LYS A 192 -17.30 -18.67 5.36
CA LYS A 192 -18.77 -18.52 5.30
C LYS A 192 -19.52 -19.78 4.82
N TYR A 193 -18.83 -20.72 4.17
CA TYR A 193 -19.41 -21.96 3.66
C TYR A 193 -19.23 -23.16 4.59
N TRP A 194 -18.56 -22.97 5.73
CA TRP A 194 -18.45 -24.02 6.72
C TRP A 194 -19.78 -24.18 7.45
N ALA A 195 -20.12 -25.41 7.85
CA ALA A 195 -21.36 -25.68 8.58
C ALA A 195 -21.39 -24.93 9.92
N SER A 196 -20.22 -24.68 10.51
CA SER A 196 -20.02 -23.78 11.62
C SER A 196 -18.62 -23.16 11.54
N PHE A 197 -18.44 -22.09 12.30
CA PHE A 197 -17.19 -21.37 12.38
C PHE A 197 -16.88 -21.04 13.85
N GLY A 198 -15.73 -21.52 14.30
CA GLY A 198 -15.16 -21.16 15.59
C GLY A 198 -14.41 -19.82 15.56
N PRO A 199 -13.88 -19.36 16.69
CA PRO A 199 -13.12 -18.13 16.72
C PRO A 199 -11.87 -18.22 15.82
N ILE A 200 -11.60 -17.19 15.01
CA ILE A 200 -10.29 -17.03 14.36
C ILE A 200 -9.37 -16.28 15.30
N LYS A 201 -8.21 -16.86 15.58
CA LYS A 201 -7.09 -16.16 16.19
C LYS A 201 -6.10 -15.78 15.10
N ILE A 202 -5.75 -14.51 15.03
CA ILE A 202 -4.76 -14.00 14.07
C ILE A 202 -3.61 -13.43 14.88
N ASP A 203 -2.41 -13.93 14.66
CA ASP A 203 -1.18 -13.42 15.28
C ASP A 203 -0.22 -12.96 14.18
N LEU A 204 0.08 -11.67 14.17
CA LEU A 204 1.04 -11.04 13.25
C LEU A 204 2.32 -10.69 14.01
N GLU A 205 3.43 -11.33 13.66
CA GLU A 205 4.77 -11.03 14.15
C GLU A 205 5.51 -10.13 13.13
N LEU A 206 5.86 -8.92 13.55
CA LEU A 206 6.61 -7.97 12.74
C LEU A 206 8.08 -7.86 13.21
N PRO A 207 9.03 -7.59 12.29
CA PRO A 207 10.37 -7.17 12.66
C PRO A 207 10.36 -5.76 13.27
N GLU A 208 11.40 -5.39 14.02
CA GLU A 208 11.45 -4.15 14.80
C GLU A 208 11.37 -2.87 13.96
N GLU A 209 11.84 -2.93 12.71
CA GLU A 209 11.81 -1.81 11.78
C GLU A 209 10.45 -1.58 11.11
N LEU A 210 9.47 -2.45 11.36
CA LEU A 210 8.12 -2.35 10.82
C LEU A 210 7.08 -2.14 11.93
N ARG A 211 5.96 -1.52 11.57
CA ARG A 211 4.82 -1.33 12.45
C ARG A 211 3.51 -1.50 11.70
N LEU A 212 2.50 -1.94 12.43
CA LEU A 212 1.13 -1.92 11.95
C LEU A 212 0.66 -0.47 11.72
N GLU A 213 0.10 -0.20 10.55
CA GLU A 213 -0.61 1.05 10.23
C GLU A 213 -2.11 0.88 10.40
N SER A 214 -2.68 -0.17 9.81
CA SER A 214 -4.12 -0.43 9.87
C SER A 214 -4.43 -1.91 9.64
N ALA A 215 -5.61 -2.36 10.06
CA ALA A 215 -6.15 -3.67 9.76
C ALA A 215 -7.67 -3.60 9.55
N SER A 216 -8.22 -4.35 8.59
CA SER A 216 -9.66 -4.39 8.30
C SER A 216 -10.49 -5.00 9.43
N VAL A 217 -9.86 -5.74 10.34
CA VAL A 217 -10.49 -6.46 11.45
C VAL A 217 -10.47 -5.70 12.79
N GLY A 218 -10.13 -4.41 12.76
CA GLY A 218 -10.12 -3.52 13.93
C GLY A 218 -8.80 -3.51 14.69
N GLU A 219 -8.84 -2.99 15.92
CA GLU A 219 -7.64 -2.80 16.75
C GLU A 219 -7.08 -4.12 17.29
N ALA A 220 -5.76 -4.26 17.16
CA ALA A 220 -5.04 -5.42 17.66
C ALA A 220 -4.68 -5.27 19.14
N ARG A 221 -4.62 -6.39 19.86
CA ARG A 221 -3.88 -6.45 21.11
C ARG A 221 -2.39 -6.53 20.78
N LYS A 222 -1.63 -5.52 21.20
CA LYS A 222 -0.18 -5.45 20.96
C LYS A 222 0.61 -5.99 22.15
N ASN A 223 1.50 -6.93 21.90
CA ASN A 223 2.53 -7.38 22.85
C ASN A 223 3.89 -7.38 22.15
N LYS A 224 4.76 -6.42 22.49
CA LYS A 224 6.02 -6.17 21.77
C LYS A 224 5.76 -5.94 20.27
N ASN A 225 6.25 -6.83 19.40
CA ASN A 225 6.04 -6.76 17.95
C ASN A 225 5.00 -7.77 17.45
N ILE A 226 4.24 -8.38 18.36
CA ILE A 226 3.14 -9.29 18.03
C ILE A 226 1.82 -8.53 18.15
N TYR A 227 1.03 -8.60 17.10
CA TYR A 227 -0.31 -8.03 17.01
C TYR A 227 -1.32 -9.16 16.91
N SER A 228 -2.22 -9.25 17.89
CA SER A 228 -3.16 -10.37 18.01
C SER A 228 -4.61 -9.90 17.90
N TRP A 229 -5.39 -10.60 17.09
CA TRP A 229 -6.84 -10.45 16.96
C TRP A 229 -7.56 -11.75 17.34
N THR A 230 -8.81 -11.62 17.80
CA THR A 230 -9.70 -12.76 18.01
C THR A 230 -11.07 -12.42 17.47
N LEU A 231 -11.45 -13.09 16.38
CA LEU A 231 -12.70 -12.86 15.67
C LEU A 231 -13.71 -13.92 16.08
N ASN A 232 -14.75 -13.52 16.82
CA ASN A 232 -15.86 -14.40 17.20
C ASN A 232 -17.00 -14.39 16.18
N LYS A 233 -16.90 -13.55 15.15
CA LYS A 233 -17.84 -13.43 14.04
C LYS A 233 -17.05 -13.24 12.75
N LEU A 234 -17.59 -13.79 11.67
CA LEU A 234 -17.01 -13.63 10.34
C LEU A 234 -17.17 -12.18 9.87
N PRO A 235 -16.09 -11.50 9.48
CA PRO A 235 -16.19 -10.18 8.85
C PRO A 235 -16.82 -10.31 7.46
N GLU A 236 -17.45 -9.22 7.00
CA GLU A 236 -18.03 -9.19 5.65
C GLU A 236 -16.94 -9.15 4.57
N GLN A 237 -15.82 -8.49 4.87
CA GLN A 237 -14.67 -8.26 4.02
C GLN A 237 -13.49 -9.16 4.39
N ASP A 238 -12.56 -9.34 3.46
CA ASP A 238 -11.32 -10.09 3.68
C ASP A 238 -10.36 -9.38 4.65
N LEU A 239 -9.39 -10.15 5.16
CA LEU A 239 -8.37 -9.61 6.03
C LEU A 239 -7.39 -8.81 5.19
N LYS A 240 -7.32 -7.50 5.47
CA LYS A 240 -6.34 -6.60 4.91
C LYS A 240 -5.54 -5.98 6.05
N ILE A 241 -4.23 -6.18 6.05
CA ILE A 241 -3.33 -5.61 7.05
C ILE A 241 -2.31 -4.73 6.32
N VAL A 242 -2.18 -3.48 6.75
CA VAL A 242 -1.23 -2.52 6.20
C VAL A 242 -0.11 -2.28 7.19
N ILE A 243 1.12 -2.45 6.71
CA ILE A 243 2.36 -2.40 7.49
C ILE A 243 3.28 -1.37 6.85
N ILE A 244 3.89 -0.52 7.69
CA ILE A 244 4.80 0.53 7.22
C ILE A 244 6.07 0.56 8.07
N PRO A 245 7.16 1.16 7.56
CA PRO A 245 8.37 1.31 8.35
C PRO A 245 8.20 2.18 9.59
N VAL A 246 9.03 1.94 10.59
CA VAL A 246 9.18 2.79 11.76
C VAL A 246 10.05 4.00 11.39
N PHE A 247 9.48 5.19 11.56
CA PHE A 247 10.15 6.44 11.21
C PHE A 247 10.71 7.17 12.43
N SER A 248 11.79 7.93 12.20
CA SER A 248 12.32 8.88 13.18
C SER A 248 11.31 10.01 13.45
N LEU A 249 11.50 10.74 14.56
CA LEU A 249 10.64 11.89 14.88
C LEU A 249 10.71 12.96 13.78
N LEU A 250 11.90 13.23 13.25
CA LEU A 250 12.10 14.19 12.16
C LEU A 250 11.28 13.80 10.92
N SER A 251 11.40 12.54 10.49
CA SER A 251 10.70 12.06 9.28
C SER A 251 9.18 12.12 9.49
N LYS A 252 8.67 11.79 10.68
CA LYS A 252 7.23 11.90 11.00
C LYS A 252 6.74 13.34 10.90
N VAL A 253 7.50 14.30 11.44
CA VAL A 253 7.15 15.73 11.38
C VAL A 253 7.16 16.23 9.93
N LEU A 254 8.20 15.92 9.16
CA LEU A 254 8.30 16.34 7.76
C LEU A 254 7.18 15.74 6.89
N LEU A 255 6.86 14.45 7.08
CA LEU A 255 5.73 13.79 6.43
C LEU A 255 4.39 14.44 6.80
N ALA A 256 4.17 14.78 8.07
CA ALA A 256 2.93 15.41 8.53
C ALA A 256 2.75 16.83 7.98
N ILE A 257 3.83 17.61 7.86
CA ILE A 257 3.79 18.95 7.25
C ILE A 257 3.54 18.84 5.74
N SER A 258 4.06 17.79 5.11
CA SER A 258 4.04 17.56 3.65
C SER A 258 4.82 18.60 2.84
N PRO A 259 5.11 18.34 1.54
CA PRO A 259 5.79 19.31 0.67
C PRO A 259 5.07 20.65 0.57
N LEU A 260 3.74 20.63 0.50
CA LEU A 260 2.94 21.85 0.41
C LEU A 260 3.03 22.68 1.70
N GLY A 261 3.01 22.03 2.86
CA GLY A 261 3.17 22.73 4.14
C GLY A 261 4.55 23.35 4.29
N LEU A 262 5.60 22.62 3.90
CA LEU A 262 6.98 23.13 3.93
C LEU A 262 7.16 24.32 2.98
N ALA A 263 6.60 24.24 1.78
CA ALA A 263 6.58 25.35 0.83
C ALA A 263 5.83 26.56 1.38
N THR A 264 4.71 26.34 2.08
CA THR A 264 3.90 27.40 2.70
C THR A 264 4.66 28.10 3.83
N ILE A 265 5.41 27.36 4.64
CA ILE A 265 6.29 27.92 5.68
C ILE A 265 7.37 28.80 5.03
N GLY A 266 8.06 28.28 4.01
CA GLY A 266 9.07 29.03 3.26
C GLY A 266 8.51 30.30 2.61
N PHE A 267 7.34 30.20 1.97
CA PHE A 267 6.63 31.32 1.39
C PHE A 267 6.20 32.36 2.42
N SER A 268 5.73 31.94 3.59
CA SER A 268 5.37 32.88 4.67
C SER A 268 6.57 33.71 5.11
N GLY A 269 7.75 33.07 5.23
CA GLY A 269 9.01 33.75 5.50
C GLY A 269 9.41 34.72 4.39
N LEU A 270 9.37 34.29 3.13
CA LEU A 270 9.68 35.15 1.98
C LEU A 270 8.71 36.32 1.82
N PHE A 271 7.42 36.08 2.02
CA PHE A 271 6.39 37.10 1.98
C PHE A 271 6.63 38.15 3.07
N TYR A 272 6.92 37.70 4.30
CA TYR A 272 7.24 38.60 5.40
C TYR A 272 8.48 39.45 5.10
N LEU A 273 9.56 38.84 4.60
CA LEU A 273 10.78 39.56 4.21
C LEU A 273 10.54 40.54 3.07
N HIS A 274 9.79 40.13 2.04
CA HIS A 274 9.41 41.01 0.93
C HIS A 274 8.57 42.19 1.42
N PHE A 275 7.59 41.95 2.29
CA PHE A 275 6.77 42.99 2.89
C PHE A 275 7.60 43.97 3.74
N LEU A 276 8.52 43.48 4.57
CA LEU A 276 9.42 44.35 5.35
C LEU A 276 10.33 45.19 4.45
N ALA A 277 10.92 44.58 3.41
CA ALA A 277 11.75 45.28 2.45
C ALA A 277 10.96 46.35 1.71
N LEU A 278 9.72 46.04 1.32
CA LEU A 278 8.80 46.98 0.67
C LEU A 278 8.48 48.17 1.57
N LYS A 279 8.13 47.92 2.83
CA LYS A 279 7.84 48.97 3.82
C LYS A 279 9.05 49.89 4.03
N LYS A 280 10.23 49.32 4.25
CA LYS A 280 11.49 50.09 4.42
C LYS A 280 11.80 50.94 3.19
N ARG A 281 11.72 50.35 1.99
CA ARG A 281 11.98 51.07 0.74
C ARG A 281 11.03 52.24 0.55
N LYS A 282 9.77 52.06 0.88
CA LYS A 282 8.73 53.09 0.75
C LYS A 282 8.88 54.24 1.76
N GLN A 283 9.36 53.93 2.97
CA GLN A 283 9.71 54.95 3.96
C GLN A 283 10.93 55.76 3.53
N ALA A 284 11.92 55.12 2.90
CA ALA A 284 13.15 55.77 2.45
C ALA A 284 12.99 56.58 1.15
N MET A 285 12.09 56.15 0.24
CA MET A 285 11.83 56.85 -1.03
C MET A 285 10.33 57.04 -1.25
N LYS A 286 9.90 58.31 -1.23
CA LYS A 286 8.49 58.69 -1.43
C LYS A 286 8.06 58.69 -2.90
N THR A 287 8.99 58.89 -3.83
CA THR A 287 8.73 58.93 -5.27
C THR A 287 9.79 58.13 -6.02
N GLY A 288 9.37 57.41 -7.06
CA GLY A 288 10.26 56.60 -7.92
C GLY A 288 9.82 55.14 -8.10
N PHE A 289 10.41 54.47 -9.09
CA PHE A 289 10.13 53.08 -9.40
C PHE A 289 10.55 52.16 -8.23
N ASN A 290 9.61 51.34 -7.74
CA ASN A 290 9.85 50.44 -6.63
C ASN A 290 10.33 49.08 -7.13
N TRP A 291 11.62 48.97 -7.43
CA TRP A 291 12.21 47.71 -7.90
C TRP A 291 12.00 46.54 -6.91
N VAL A 292 11.89 46.81 -5.60
CA VAL A 292 11.66 45.77 -4.58
C VAL A 292 10.31 45.09 -4.81
N LEU A 293 9.27 45.86 -5.14
CA LEU A 293 7.95 45.36 -5.47
C LEU A 293 8.01 44.42 -6.68
N THR A 294 8.65 44.87 -7.76
CA THR A 294 8.76 44.08 -9.00
C THR A 294 9.56 42.80 -8.79
N LEU A 295 10.73 42.88 -8.13
CA LEU A 295 11.55 41.69 -7.87
C LEU A 295 10.81 40.70 -6.98
N GLY A 296 10.13 41.15 -5.93
CA GLY A 296 9.39 40.23 -5.06
C GLY A 296 8.19 39.59 -5.75
N ILE A 297 7.47 40.30 -6.63
CA ILE A 297 6.38 39.72 -7.43
C ILE A 297 6.89 38.59 -8.33
N VAL A 298 8.07 38.75 -8.92
CA VAL A 298 8.67 37.73 -9.79
C VAL A 298 9.20 36.56 -8.95
N PHE A 299 10.05 36.85 -7.95
CA PHE A 299 10.83 35.82 -7.26
C PHE A 299 10.07 35.06 -6.19
N VAL A 300 9.18 35.68 -5.42
CA VAL A 300 8.54 34.99 -4.28
C VAL A 300 7.69 33.79 -4.74
N PRO A 301 6.84 33.90 -5.78
CA PRO A 301 6.09 32.74 -6.28
C PRO A 301 6.99 31.66 -6.87
N VAL A 302 8.08 32.03 -7.58
CA VAL A 302 9.04 31.04 -8.10
C VAL A 302 9.71 30.29 -6.95
N LEU A 303 10.16 30.99 -5.92
CA LEU A 303 10.82 30.39 -4.76
C LEU A 303 9.88 29.50 -3.95
N PHE A 304 8.57 29.77 -3.93
CA PHE A 304 7.60 28.83 -3.35
C PHE A 304 7.63 27.47 -4.06
N TYR A 305 7.64 27.43 -5.39
CA TYR A 305 7.75 26.15 -6.12
C TYR A 305 9.12 25.50 -5.94
N VAL A 306 10.20 26.30 -5.83
CA VAL A 306 11.52 25.76 -5.48
C VAL A 306 11.47 25.07 -4.12
N PHE A 307 10.89 25.70 -3.09
CA PHE A 307 10.70 25.06 -1.78
C PHE A 307 9.81 23.82 -1.86
N PHE A 308 8.74 23.87 -2.65
CA PHE A 308 7.85 22.73 -2.85
C PHE A 308 8.59 21.52 -3.45
N LEU A 309 9.40 21.74 -4.49
CA LEU A 309 10.18 20.67 -5.13
C LEU A 309 11.26 20.13 -4.19
N LEU A 310 12.04 21.02 -3.56
CA LEU A 310 13.09 20.62 -2.62
C LEU A 310 12.55 19.94 -1.35
N ALA A 311 11.29 20.19 -1.00
CA ALA A 311 10.66 19.54 0.14
C ALA A 311 10.49 18.03 -0.06
N TYR A 312 10.31 17.56 -1.30
CA TYR A 312 10.29 16.12 -1.59
C TYR A 312 11.64 15.49 -1.27
N ASP A 313 12.73 16.07 -1.78
CA ASP A 313 14.09 15.60 -1.52
C ASP A 313 14.43 15.66 -0.03
N LEU A 314 13.99 16.70 0.69
CA LEU A 314 14.18 16.82 2.13
C LEU A 314 13.47 15.69 2.91
N ILE A 315 12.23 15.37 2.53
CA ILE A 315 11.49 14.28 3.16
C ILE A 315 12.15 12.94 2.84
N ASP A 316 12.52 12.68 1.59
CA ASP A 316 13.20 11.45 1.18
C ASP A 316 14.53 11.25 1.90
N TRP A 317 15.33 12.32 1.97
CA TRP A 317 16.58 12.32 2.73
C TRP A 317 16.34 11.94 4.20
N SER A 318 15.28 12.48 4.81
CA SER A 318 14.92 12.15 6.21
C SER A 318 14.45 10.71 6.41
N LEU A 319 13.98 10.04 5.35
CA LEU A 319 13.55 8.64 5.36
C LEU A 319 14.70 7.67 5.08
N ALA A 320 15.82 8.16 4.55
CA ALA A 320 17.02 7.37 4.23
C ALA A 320 16.66 6.10 3.44
N LYS A 321 17.03 4.92 3.94
CA LYS A 321 16.77 3.62 3.30
C LYS A 321 15.28 3.28 3.10
N HIS A 322 14.38 3.99 3.78
CA HIS A 322 12.94 3.77 3.68
C HIS A 322 12.27 4.64 2.61
N SER A 323 13.01 5.56 1.98
CA SER A 323 12.48 6.39 0.90
C SER A 323 12.24 5.55 -0.37
N LEU A 324 11.08 5.77 -1.00
CA LEU A 324 10.81 5.27 -2.35
C LEU A 324 11.43 6.14 -3.45
N GLY A 325 11.64 7.44 -3.19
CA GLY A 325 12.16 8.41 -4.16
C GLY A 325 11.30 8.58 -5.42
N ARG A 326 10.03 8.15 -5.37
CA ARG A 326 9.13 8.10 -6.52
C ARG A 326 7.93 9.00 -6.27
N HIS A 327 8.09 10.26 -6.68
CA HIS A 327 7.06 11.30 -6.62
C HIS A 327 6.70 11.73 -8.05
N GLY A 328 5.42 11.83 -8.34
CA GLY A 328 4.84 11.59 -9.65
C GLY A 328 4.10 12.84 -9.98
N TYR A 329 4.35 13.36 -11.19
CA TYR A 329 3.76 14.61 -11.67
C TYR A 329 3.96 15.82 -10.74
N VAL A 330 4.90 15.77 -9.80
CA VAL A 330 5.18 16.87 -8.85
C VAL A 330 5.49 18.16 -9.62
N PHE A 331 6.22 18.04 -10.73
CA PHE A 331 6.55 19.18 -11.58
C PHE A 331 5.32 19.80 -12.28
N LEU A 332 4.24 19.05 -12.54
CA LEU A 332 3.04 19.61 -13.18
C LEU A 332 2.35 20.65 -12.32
N VAL A 333 2.59 20.65 -11.01
CA VAL A 333 2.08 21.69 -10.11
C VAL A 333 2.62 23.08 -10.53
N VAL A 334 3.77 23.16 -11.21
CA VAL A 334 4.33 24.41 -11.77
C VAL A 334 3.41 25.02 -12.85
N LEU A 335 2.51 24.26 -13.48
CA LEU A 335 1.51 24.83 -14.39
C LEU A 335 0.54 25.80 -13.68
N SER A 336 0.44 25.73 -12.36
CA SER A 336 -0.33 26.70 -11.56
C SER A 336 0.42 28.01 -11.28
N LEU A 337 1.71 28.10 -11.62
CA LEU A 337 2.55 29.28 -11.38
C LEU A 337 1.98 30.58 -11.99
N PRO A 338 1.47 30.61 -13.24
CA PRO A 338 0.90 31.84 -13.80
C PRO A 338 -0.27 32.39 -12.98
N LEU A 339 -1.15 31.50 -12.51
CA LEU A 339 -2.27 31.88 -11.65
C LEU A 339 -1.76 32.40 -10.31
N PHE A 340 -0.80 31.71 -9.70
CA PHE A 340 -0.24 32.13 -8.42
C PHE A 340 0.47 33.50 -8.53
N TRP A 341 1.19 33.75 -9.62
CA TRP A 341 1.77 35.06 -9.92
C TRP A 341 0.73 36.17 -9.98
N VAL A 342 -0.39 35.97 -10.69
CA VAL A 342 -1.45 36.99 -10.81
C VAL A 342 -2.03 37.30 -9.43
N VAL A 343 -2.36 36.27 -8.64
CA VAL A 343 -2.91 36.46 -7.28
C VAL A 343 -1.92 37.20 -6.39
N TYR A 344 -0.65 36.78 -6.39
CA TYR A 344 0.39 37.41 -5.59
C TYR A 344 0.66 38.85 -6.02
N TRP A 345 0.66 39.12 -7.32
CA TRP A 345 0.84 40.46 -7.87
C TRP A 345 -0.26 41.40 -7.39
N VAL A 346 -1.53 41.01 -7.55
CA VAL A 346 -2.69 41.83 -7.11
C VAL A 346 -2.59 42.10 -5.61
N LEU A 347 -2.26 41.09 -4.80
CA LEU A 347 -2.08 41.24 -3.35
C LEU A 347 -0.97 42.26 -3.02
N MET A 348 0.20 42.15 -3.65
CA MET A 348 1.32 43.05 -3.37
C MET A 348 1.07 44.48 -3.85
N LEU A 349 0.35 44.68 -4.95
CA LEU A 349 -0.09 46.02 -5.37
C LEU A 349 -1.05 46.64 -4.36
N TRP A 350 -2.01 45.87 -3.87
CA TRP A 350 -2.96 46.31 -2.85
C TRP A 350 -2.27 46.64 -1.52
N LEU A 351 -1.36 45.78 -1.05
CA LEU A 351 -0.57 46.06 0.15
C LEU A 351 0.31 47.30 -0.03
N ASN A 352 0.94 47.42 -1.20
CA ASN A 352 1.74 48.60 -1.51
C ASN A 352 0.89 49.86 -1.39
N SER A 353 -0.30 49.94 -1.98
CA SER A 353 -1.15 51.15 -1.88
C SER A 353 -1.53 51.50 -0.44
N ARG A 354 -1.84 50.49 0.40
CA ARG A 354 -2.23 50.68 1.82
C ARG A 354 -1.11 51.20 2.72
N ILE A 355 0.15 50.90 2.41
CA ILE A 355 1.31 51.39 3.20
C ILE A 355 1.44 52.93 3.11
N LEU A 356 0.90 53.60 2.08
CA LEU A 356 0.91 55.07 1.98
C LEU A 356 -0.13 55.72 2.88
N THR A 357 -1.37 55.20 2.87
CA THR A 357 -2.49 55.76 3.63
C THR A 357 -2.22 55.83 5.14
N SER A 358 -1.44 54.90 5.69
CA SER A 358 -1.09 54.91 7.13
C SER A 358 0.12 55.78 7.48
N ALA A 359 0.98 56.12 6.51
CA ALA A 359 2.12 57.02 6.72
C ALA A 359 1.74 58.51 6.61
N GLU A 360 0.65 58.82 5.89
CA GLU A 360 0.11 60.18 5.76
C GLU A 360 -0.84 60.57 6.89
N GLN A 361 -1.51 59.60 7.52
CA GLN A 361 -2.43 59.83 8.66
C GLN A 361 -1.74 59.93 10.04
N GLY A 362 -0.42 59.68 10.10
CA GLY A 362 0.39 59.79 11.33
C GLY A 362 1.21 61.08 11.43
N LYS A 363 0.92 62.06 10.58
CA LYS A 363 1.39 63.45 10.66
C LYS A 363 0.20 64.35 10.93
#